data_AF-A0A2W1EET1-F1
#
_entry.id   AF-A0A2W1EET1-F1
#
_cell.length_a   1.000
_cell.length_b   1.000
_cell.length_c   1.000
_cell.angle_alpha   90.00
_cell.angle_beta   90.00
_cell.angle_gamma   90.00
#
_symmetry.space_group_name_H-M   'P 1'
#
loop_
_entity.id
_entity.type
_entity.pdbx_description
1 polymer ?
#
loop_
_entity_poly.entity_id
_entity_poly.type
_entity_poly.pdbx_seq_one_letter_code
_entity_poly.pdbx_strand_id
1 'polypeptide(L)'
;MNPNVRFNDIDIVMNRATILTLLKFVKGVSFQAFHLDLDFEGNTLFIGRRVLHVKGHSKPGSYGRNFEAALTENEIEGATSQHRMLQYMLGPLSIVVRHEADAYDPSGALQDPDAPSDTYPGPIPSDTKGKLVPQRQVLELKSNDSAQPKDQMWLGRTPTCCLGGKHKAGFDGVYKKTSVKVKSILQKGDGGFEEWETKNQESLQKLVALLQILRQKISEGTED
;
A
#
# COMPACT_ATOMS: atom_id res chain seq x y z
N MET A 1 1.45 -12.40 23.62
CA MET A 1 2.48 -11.41 23.25
C MET A 1 3.85 -12.07 23.37
N ASN A 2 4.70 -11.98 22.34
CA ASN A 2 6.05 -12.54 22.35
C ASN A 2 7.06 -11.41 22.64
N PRO A 3 7.63 -11.33 23.86
CA PRO A 3 8.54 -10.27 24.26
C PRO A 3 9.94 -10.36 23.61
N ASN A 4 10.23 -11.44 22.86
CA ASN A 4 11.54 -11.65 22.23
C ASN A 4 11.62 -11.12 20.79
N VAL A 5 10.52 -10.62 20.22
CA VAL A 5 10.55 -9.97 18.91
C VAL A 5 11.23 -8.61 19.08
N ARG A 6 12.46 -8.49 18.59
CA ARG A 6 13.22 -7.23 18.56
C ARG A 6 13.06 -6.58 17.20
N PHE A 7 12.74 -5.28 17.16
CA PHE A 7 12.56 -4.51 15.93
C PHE A 7 13.87 -3.97 15.33
N ASN A 8 15.02 -4.36 15.89
CA ASN A 8 16.30 -3.70 15.64
C ASN A 8 16.82 -3.82 14.19
N ASP A 9 16.32 -4.80 13.41
CA ASP A 9 16.70 -5.04 12.01
C ASP A 9 15.81 -4.30 11.00
N ILE A 10 14.86 -3.48 11.49
CA ILE A 10 13.99 -2.65 10.66
C ILE A 10 14.44 -1.20 10.79
N ASP A 11 14.77 -0.59 9.64
CA ASP A 11 15.10 0.82 9.62
C ASP A 11 13.85 1.66 9.82
N ILE A 12 12.79 1.41 9.05
CA ILE A 12 11.63 2.33 9.05
C ILE A 12 10.30 1.58 9.07
N VAL A 13 9.35 2.07 9.86
CA VAL A 13 7.96 1.63 9.85
C VAL A 13 7.06 2.81 9.46
N MET A 14 6.22 2.64 8.44
CA MET A 14 5.25 3.68 8.05
C MET A 14 4.03 3.15 7.30
N ASN A 15 3.01 3.98 7.12
CA ASN A 15 1.85 3.65 6.29
C ASN A 15 2.12 3.91 4.80
N ARG A 16 1.51 3.12 3.90
CA ARG A 16 1.56 3.29 2.44
C ARG A 16 1.14 4.71 2.00
N ALA A 17 0.13 5.26 2.66
CA ALA A 17 -0.32 6.63 2.38
C ALA A 17 0.76 7.69 2.68
N THR A 18 1.59 7.46 3.71
CA THR A 18 2.71 8.34 4.07
C THR A 18 3.80 8.28 3.01
N ILE A 19 4.30 7.08 2.67
CA ILE A 19 5.33 6.93 1.64
C ILE A 19 4.86 7.39 0.26
N LEU A 20 3.59 7.23 -0.10
CA LEU A 20 3.02 7.80 -1.32
C LEU A 20 3.04 9.33 -1.32
N THR A 21 2.80 9.96 -0.16
CA THR A 21 2.87 11.42 -0.03
C THR A 21 4.32 11.90 -0.17
N LEU A 22 5.27 11.21 0.45
CA LEU A 22 6.70 11.49 0.30
C LEU A 22 7.18 11.29 -1.14
N LEU A 23 6.74 10.22 -1.81
CA LEU A 23 7.07 9.98 -3.22
C LEU A 23 6.56 11.12 -4.11
N LYS A 24 5.33 11.61 -3.87
CA LYS A 24 4.80 12.78 -4.58
C LYS A 24 5.62 14.03 -4.33
N PHE A 25 6.01 14.27 -3.08
CA PHE A 25 6.87 15.38 -2.70
C PHE A 25 8.19 15.37 -3.47
N VAL A 26 8.92 14.24 -3.48
CA VAL A 26 10.22 14.16 -4.18
C VAL A 26 10.10 14.16 -5.71
N LYS A 27 8.94 13.75 -6.25
CA LYS A 27 8.61 13.88 -7.67
C LYS A 27 8.31 15.33 -8.08
N GLY A 28 8.14 16.25 -7.14
CA GLY A 28 7.76 17.63 -7.42
C GLY A 28 6.35 17.79 -8.01
N VAL A 29 5.50 16.77 -7.87
CA VAL A 29 4.09 16.85 -8.30
C VAL A 29 3.24 17.50 -7.22
N SER A 30 2.07 18.02 -7.57
CA SER A 30 1.17 18.65 -6.58
C SER A 30 0.84 17.70 -5.41
N PHE A 31 1.01 18.21 -4.20
CA PHE A 31 0.67 17.53 -2.96
C PHE A 31 -0.05 18.49 -2.00
N GLN A 32 -0.83 17.92 -1.08
CA GLN A 32 -1.39 18.68 0.04
C GLN A 32 -0.33 18.82 1.12
N ALA A 33 -0.24 20.00 1.75
CA ALA A 33 0.63 20.18 2.92
C ALA A 33 0.36 19.09 3.97
N PHE A 34 1.43 18.56 4.55
CA PHE A 34 1.39 17.46 5.49
C PHE A 34 2.36 17.69 6.63
N HIS A 35 2.05 17.10 7.77
CA HIS A 35 2.92 17.06 8.94
C HIS A 35 3.21 15.60 9.25
N LEU A 36 4.48 15.32 9.54
CA LEU A 36 4.92 13.99 9.95
C LEU A 36 5.18 14.02 11.46
N ASP A 37 4.83 12.91 12.11
CA ASP A 37 5.29 12.60 13.45
C ASP A 37 6.41 11.56 13.30
N LEU A 38 7.56 11.82 13.91
CA LEU A 38 8.77 11.00 13.77
C LEU A 38 9.17 10.52 15.16
N ASP A 39 9.10 9.22 15.38
CA ASP A 39 9.43 8.60 16.67
C ASP A 39 10.52 7.55 16.45
N PHE A 40 11.59 7.61 17.24
CA PHE A 40 12.66 6.61 17.22
C PHE A 40 12.52 5.65 18.39
N GLU A 41 12.63 4.35 18.10
CA GLU A 41 12.73 3.29 19.12
C GLU A 41 13.91 2.38 18.73
N GLY A 42 14.98 2.42 19.55
CA GLY A 42 16.24 1.77 19.20
C GLY A 42 16.80 2.29 17.87
N ASN A 43 16.87 1.41 16.86
CA ASN A 43 17.34 1.76 15.51
C ASN A 43 16.18 2.07 14.52
N THR A 44 14.93 1.89 14.94
CA THR A 44 13.77 1.98 14.05
C THR A 44 13.13 3.36 14.11
N LEU A 45 12.96 3.99 12.94
CA LEU A 45 12.17 5.22 12.80
C LEU A 45 10.72 4.86 12.46
N PHE A 46 9.78 5.29 13.29
CA PHE A 46 8.36 5.26 13.01
C PHE A 46 7.94 6.61 12.40
N ILE A 47 7.32 6.55 11.21
CA ILE A 47 6.82 7.75 10.52
C ILE A 47 5.30 7.75 10.53
N GLY A 48 4.74 8.51 11.46
CA GLY A 48 3.34 8.87 11.52
C GLY A 48 3.00 10.06 10.62
N ARG A 49 1.69 10.29 10.41
CA ARG A 49 1.19 11.49 9.73
C ARG A 49 0.15 12.14 10.62
N ARG A 50 0.35 13.42 10.93
CA ARG A 50 -0.64 14.22 11.64
C ARG A 50 -1.65 14.76 10.64
N VAL A 51 -2.94 14.53 10.94
CA VAL A 51 -4.05 14.97 10.09
C VAL A 51 -4.97 15.85 10.93
N LEU A 52 -5.04 17.15 10.60
CA LEU A 52 -5.86 18.12 11.33
C LEU A 52 -7.36 17.81 11.25
N HIS A 53 -7.80 17.28 10.11
CA HIS A 53 -9.17 16.80 9.90
C HIS A 53 -9.09 15.43 9.27
N VAL A 54 -9.36 14.38 10.07
CA VAL A 54 -9.60 13.05 9.51
C VAL A 54 -10.81 13.19 8.60
N LYS A 55 -10.58 13.18 7.28
CA LYS A 55 -11.68 12.92 6.35
C LYS A 55 -12.16 11.52 6.72
N GLY A 56 -13.34 11.44 7.30
CA GLY A 56 -14.00 10.16 7.54
C GLY A 56 -14.09 9.36 6.24
N HIS A 57 -14.46 8.09 6.36
CA HIS A 57 -14.67 7.22 5.20
C HIS A 57 -15.49 7.96 4.13
N SER A 58 -15.26 7.61 2.87
CA SER A 58 -16.05 8.08 1.74
C SER A 58 -17.53 8.14 2.12
N LYS A 59 -18.23 9.24 1.78
CA LYS A 59 -19.66 9.40 2.11
C LYS A 59 -20.42 8.10 1.82
N PRO A 60 -21.31 7.63 2.70
CA PRO A 60 -22.16 6.48 2.39
C PRO A 60 -22.80 6.65 1.01
N GLY A 61 -22.76 5.59 0.19
CA GLY A 61 -23.21 5.65 -1.20
C GLY A 61 -22.22 6.26 -2.19
N SER A 62 -20.95 6.48 -1.81
CA SER A 62 -19.92 6.85 -2.78
C SER A 62 -19.68 5.71 -3.77
N TYR A 63 -19.25 6.08 -4.96
CA TYR A 63 -18.90 5.12 -6.00
C TYR A 63 -17.83 4.11 -5.59
N GLY A 64 -16.78 4.55 -4.87
CA GLY A 64 -15.76 3.65 -4.33
C GLY A 64 -16.36 2.61 -3.38
N ARG A 65 -17.17 3.05 -2.43
CA ARG A 65 -17.77 2.16 -1.42
C ARG A 65 -18.76 1.19 -2.04
N ASN A 66 -19.58 1.65 -2.99
CA ASN A 66 -20.51 0.78 -3.71
C ASN A 66 -19.75 -0.24 -4.59
N PHE A 67 -18.61 0.16 -5.15
CA PHE A 67 -17.76 -0.73 -5.94
C PHE A 67 -17.13 -1.82 -5.08
N GLU A 68 -16.54 -1.45 -3.95
CA GLU A 68 -16.00 -2.39 -2.96
C GLU A 68 -17.10 -3.36 -2.49
N ALA A 69 -18.24 -2.83 -2.03
CA ALA A 69 -19.36 -3.65 -1.54
C ALA A 69 -19.96 -4.60 -2.60
N ALA A 70 -19.86 -4.28 -3.89
CA ALA A 70 -20.32 -5.15 -4.96
C ALA A 70 -19.35 -6.30 -5.28
N LEU A 71 -18.09 -6.20 -4.85
CA LEU A 71 -17.02 -7.15 -5.17
C LEU A 71 -16.49 -7.91 -3.95
N THR A 72 -16.76 -7.45 -2.74
CA THR A 72 -16.26 -8.06 -1.51
C THR A 72 -17.39 -8.60 -0.65
N GLU A 73 -17.05 -9.64 0.11
CA GLU A 73 -17.87 -10.19 1.17
C GLU A 73 -17.08 -10.11 2.47
N ASN A 74 -17.75 -9.73 3.57
CA ASN A 74 -17.08 -9.63 4.86
C ASN A 74 -16.88 -11.02 5.46
N GLU A 75 -15.64 -11.47 5.54
CA GLU A 75 -15.30 -12.73 6.22
C GLU A 75 -15.30 -12.62 7.74
N ILE A 76 -15.09 -11.40 8.26
CA ILE A 76 -14.99 -11.11 9.69
C ILE A 76 -16.10 -10.13 10.05
N GLU A 77 -17.05 -10.59 10.86
CA GLU A 77 -18.15 -9.77 11.34
C GLU A 77 -17.63 -8.55 12.13
N GLY A 78 -18.12 -7.37 11.77
CA GLY A 78 -17.73 -6.09 12.39
C GLY A 78 -16.39 -5.51 11.91
N ALA A 79 -15.61 -6.21 11.08
CA ALA A 79 -14.40 -5.65 10.49
C ALA A 79 -14.77 -4.61 9.41
N THR A 80 -14.19 -3.42 9.48
CA THR A 80 -14.43 -2.34 8.50
C THR A 80 -13.30 -2.17 7.50
N SER A 81 -12.12 -2.71 7.79
CA SER A 81 -10.92 -2.66 6.93
C SER A 81 -9.97 -3.78 7.32
N GLN A 82 -9.19 -4.26 6.35
CA GLN A 82 -8.11 -5.23 6.58
C GLN A 82 -6.77 -4.57 6.27
N HIS A 83 -5.79 -4.78 7.13
CA HIS A 83 -4.46 -4.19 6.96
C HIS A 83 -3.39 -5.26 6.89
N ARG A 84 -2.37 -4.98 6.07
CA ARG A 84 -1.17 -5.80 5.93
C ARG A 84 0.06 -4.98 6.25
N MET A 85 1.09 -5.64 6.76
CA MET A 85 2.42 -5.09 6.94
C MET A 85 3.38 -5.88 6.07
N LEU A 86 4.12 -5.17 5.21
CA LEU A 86 5.09 -5.76 4.30
C LEU A 86 6.47 -5.24 4.64
N GLN A 87 7.42 -6.13 4.88
CA GLN A 87 8.83 -5.78 4.97
C GLN A 87 9.50 -5.98 3.61
N TYR A 88 10.24 -4.98 3.13
CA TYR A 88 11.07 -5.10 1.94
C TYR A 88 12.19 -4.06 1.95
N MET A 89 13.19 -4.26 1.08
CA MET A 89 14.27 -3.30 0.90
C MET A 89 13.84 -2.15 -0.03
N LEU A 90 14.07 -0.92 0.39
CA LEU A 90 14.00 0.28 -0.44
C LEU A 90 15.38 0.92 -0.51
N GLY A 91 16.12 0.61 -1.58
CA GLY A 91 17.55 0.88 -1.62
C GLY A 91 18.26 0.15 -0.47
N PRO A 92 19.08 0.83 0.35
CA PRO A 92 19.75 0.22 1.49
C PRO A 92 18.86 0.10 2.74
N LEU A 93 17.61 0.60 2.73
CA LEU A 93 16.75 0.66 3.91
C LEU A 93 15.82 -0.55 3.99
N SER A 94 15.83 -1.26 5.12
CA SER A 94 14.82 -2.26 5.49
C SER A 94 13.57 -1.54 5.99
N ILE A 95 12.50 -1.53 5.19
CA ILE A 95 11.27 -0.81 5.54
C ILE A 95 10.09 -1.75 5.73
N VAL A 96 9.23 -1.44 6.70
CA VAL A 96 7.91 -2.03 6.90
C VAL A 96 6.85 -1.03 6.49
N VAL A 97 6.04 -1.42 5.50
CA VAL A 97 4.91 -0.62 5.02
C VAL A 97 3.60 -1.27 5.42
N ARG A 98 2.81 -0.57 6.23
CA ARG A 98 1.43 -0.93 6.51
C ARG A 98 0.51 -0.39 5.42
N HIS A 99 -0.37 -1.22 4.86
CA HIS A 99 -1.39 -0.78 3.91
C HIS A 99 -2.73 -1.48 4.12
N GLU A 100 -3.80 -0.82 3.70
CA GLU A 100 -5.11 -1.45 3.57
C GLU A 100 -5.10 -2.43 2.39
N ALA A 101 -5.69 -3.61 2.60
CA ALA A 101 -5.94 -4.62 1.60
C ALA A 101 -7.45 -4.62 1.30
N ASP A 102 -7.81 -4.23 0.07
CA ASP A 102 -9.22 -4.00 -0.28
C ASP A 102 -9.98 -5.33 -0.43
N ALA A 103 -9.33 -6.33 -1.04
CA ALA A 103 -9.87 -7.67 -1.24
C ALA A 103 -8.76 -8.70 -1.46
N TYR A 104 -9.15 -9.97 -1.59
CA TYR A 104 -8.25 -11.01 -2.09
C TYR A 104 -8.96 -11.99 -3.05
N ASP A 105 -8.22 -12.61 -3.96
CA ASP A 105 -8.69 -13.69 -4.82
C ASP A 105 -8.49 -15.07 -4.16
N PRO A 106 -9.56 -15.75 -3.72
CA PRO A 106 -9.45 -17.05 -3.05
C PRO A 106 -8.99 -18.18 -3.97
N SER A 107 -9.14 -18.03 -5.30
CA SER A 107 -8.70 -19.05 -6.25
C SER A 107 -7.18 -19.04 -6.43
N GLY A 108 -6.53 -17.89 -6.18
CA GLY A 108 -5.11 -17.68 -6.44
C GLY A 108 -4.72 -17.94 -7.89
N ALA A 109 -5.68 -17.83 -8.82
CA ALA A 109 -5.48 -18.09 -10.25
C ALA A 109 -4.67 -16.97 -10.92
N LEU A 110 -4.72 -15.76 -10.35
CA LEU A 110 -3.95 -14.62 -10.81
C LEU A 110 -2.50 -14.76 -10.32
N GLN A 111 -1.65 -15.34 -11.16
CA GLN A 111 -0.23 -15.54 -10.88
C GLN A 111 0.62 -14.86 -11.93
N ASP A 112 1.64 -14.16 -11.45
CA ASP A 112 2.71 -13.65 -12.28
C ASP A 112 3.87 -14.66 -12.21
N PRO A 113 4.25 -15.31 -13.32
CA PRO A 113 5.32 -16.31 -13.34
C PRO A 113 6.70 -15.72 -13.05
N ASP A 114 6.88 -14.41 -13.29
CA ASP A 114 8.13 -13.70 -13.05
C ASP A 114 8.17 -13.03 -11.67
N ALA A 115 7.06 -13.03 -10.93
CA ALA A 115 7.05 -12.48 -9.58
C ALA A 115 7.98 -13.32 -8.69
N PRO A 116 8.87 -12.67 -7.92
CA PRO A 116 9.78 -13.41 -7.06
C PRO A 116 8.99 -14.23 -6.03
N SER A 117 9.26 -15.54 -6.01
CA SER A 117 8.53 -16.56 -5.23
C SER A 117 8.55 -16.28 -3.72
N ASP A 118 9.60 -15.64 -3.22
CA ASP A 118 9.94 -15.61 -1.78
C ASP A 118 10.33 -14.24 -1.19
N THR A 119 10.25 -13.14 -1.94
CA THR A 119 10.82 -11.86 -1.44
C THR A 119 9.91 -11.04 -0.52
N TYR A 120 8.64 -11.41 -0.36
CA TYR A 120 7.82 -10.81 0.68
C TYR A 120 7.81 -11.78 1.85
N PRO A 121 8.47 -11.47 2.99
CA PRO A 121 8.35 -12.31 4.16
C PRO A 121 6.87 -12.59 4.39
N GLY A 122 6.55 -13.88 4.45
CA GLY A 122 5.19 -14.33 4.63
C GLY A 122 4.56 -13.57 5.80
N PRO A 123 3.26 -13.27 5.74
CA PRO A 123 2.61 -12.49 6.78
C PRO A 123 2.93 -13.07 8.16
N ILE A 124 3.50 -12.23 9.04
CA ILE A 124 3.90 -12.64 10.38
C ILE A 124 2.63 -13.05 11.12
N PRO A 125 2.53 -14.29 11.65
CA PRO A 125 1.37 -14.71 12.41
C PRO A 125 1.14 -13.76 13.58
N SER A 126 0.05 -13.01 13.52
CA SER A 126 -0.52 -12.29 14.64
C SER A 126 -1.76 -13.07 15.11
N ASP A 127 -2.17 -12.91 16.37
CA ASP A 127 -3.45 -13.42 16.92
C ASP A 127 -4.69 -12.75 16.26
N THR A 128 -4.57 -12.32 15.00
CA THR A 128 -5.62 -11.70 14.22
C THR A 128 -6.66 -12.73 13.83
N LYS A 129 -7.93 -12.44 14.17
CA LYS A 129 -9.08 -13.06 13.50
C LYS A 129 -8.91 -12.88 12.00
N GLY A 130 -8.96 -13.96 11.23
CA GLY A 130 -8.86 -13.93 9.75
C GLY A 130 -7.98 -15.03 9.17
N LYS A 131 -8.02 -15.16 7.84
CA LYS A 131 -7.21 -16.13 7.10
C LYS A 131 -5.89 -15.52 6.66
N LEU A 132 -4.80 -16.28 6.83
CA LEU A 132 -3.51 -15.92 6.27
C LEU A 132 -3.55 -16.11 4.74
N VAL A 133 -3.57 -15.00 4.01
CA VAL A 133 -3.66 -15.01 2.54
C VAL A 133 -2.33 -14.55 1.93
N PRO A 134 -1.75 -15.28 0.95
CA PRO A 134 -0.53 -14.87 0.25
C PRO A 134 -0.63 -13.46 -0.33
N GLN A 135 0.46 -12.68 -0.29
CA GLN A 135 0.45 -11.29 -0.76
C GLN A 135 0.04 -11.17 -2.24
N ARG A 136 0.43 -12.13 -3.08
CA ARG A 136 0.04 -12.19 -4.50
C ARG A 136 -1.46 -12.32 -4.75
N GLN A 137 -2.25 -12.76 -3.77
CA GLN A 137 -3.70 -12.88 -3.89
C GLN A 137 -4.42 -11.57 -3.51
N VAL A 138 -3.70 -10.59 -2.94
CA VAL A 138 -4.29 -9.31 -2.54
C VAL A 138 -4.63 -8.49 -3.79
N LEU A 139 -5.79 -7.85 -3.74
CA LEU A 139 -6.32 -7.03 -4.83
C LEU A 139 -6.44 -5.58 -4.37
N GLU A 140 -6.18 -4.67 -5.30
CA GLU A 140 -6.53 -3.25 -5.19
C GLU A 140 -7.85 -3.00 -5.94
N LEU A 141 -8.77 -2.24 -5.38
CA LEU A 141 -10.06 -1.92 -5.98
C LEU A 141 -10.11 -0.43 -6.34
N LYS A 142 -10.40 -0.10 -7.61
CA LYS A 142 -10.68 1.28 -8.03
C LYS A 142 -11.97 1.34 -8.82
N SER A 143 -12.88 2.19 -8.39
CA SER A 143 -14.18 2.39 -9.06
C SER A 143 -14.11 3.05 -10.45
N ASN A 144 -12.92 3.50 -10.87
CA ASN A 144 -12.67 4.23 -12.13
C ASN A 144 -11.79 3.40 -13.08
N ASP A 145 -12.26 3.18 -14.30
CA ASP A 145 -11.61 2.35 -15.32
C ASP A 145 -10.37 2.97 -15.96
N SER A 146 -10.17 4.27 -15.75
CA SER A 146 -8.97 5.00 -16.16
C SER A 146 -7.89 5.05 -15.07
N ALA A 147 -8.16 4.54 -13.87
CA ALA A 147 -7.20 4.61 -12.77
C ALA A 147 -5.89 3.87 -13.10
N GLN A 148 -4.76 4.51 -12.79
CA GLN A 148 -3.42 3.94 -12.92
C GLN A 148 -2.69 3.99 -11.58
N PRO A 149 -3.10 3.18 -10.57
CA PRO A 149 -2.55 3.26 -9.22
C PRO A 149 -1.15 2.60 -9.10
N LYS A 150 -0.26 2.75 -10.10
CA LYS A 150 1.02 2.02 -10.15
C LYS A 150 1.91 2.30 -8.93
N ASP A 151 2.05 3.56 -8.52
CA ASP A 151 2.82 3.92 -7.31
C ASP A 151 2.27 3.20 -6.07
N GLN A 152 0.94 3.14 -5.95
CA GLN A 152 0.24 2.48 -4.83
C GLN A 152 0.42 0.96 -4.87
N MET A 153 0.36 0.36 -6.07
CA MET A 153 0.54 -1.06 -6.31
C MET A 153 1.99 -1.50 -6.08
N TRP A 154 2.98 -0.73 -6.54
CA TRP A 154 4.40 -1.03 -6.36
C TRP A 154 4.81 -0.88 -4.88
N LEU A 155 4.35 0.16 -4.18
CA LEU A 155 4.65 0.32 -2.74
C LEU A 155 3.88 -0.67 -1.85
N GLY A 156 2.68 -1.08 -2.26
CA GLY A 156 1.87 -2.08 -1.56
C GLY A 156 2.10 -3.52 -2.03
N ARG A 157 3.03 -3.75 -2.95
CA ARG A 157 3.33 -5.07 -3.55
C ARG A 157 2.05 -5.83 -3.93
N THR A 158 1.12 -5.11 -4.55
CA THR A 158 -0.22 -5.58 -4.91
C THR A 158 -0.33 -5.55 -6.43
N PRO A 159 -0.03 -6.65 -7.13
CA PRO A 159 0.13 -6.65 -8.59
C PRO A 159 -1.20 -6.61 -9.34
N THR A 160 -2.32 -6.91 -8.69
CA THR A 160 -3.63 -6.97 -9.35
C THR A 160 -4.53 -5.84 -8.89
N CYS A 161 -5.16 -5.17 -9.84
CA CYS A 161 -6.16 -4.14 -9.61
C CYS A 161 -7.45 -4.45 -10.37
N CYS A 162 -8.59 -4.40 -9.67
CA CYS A 162 -9.91 -4.47 -10.27
C CYS A 162 -10.44 -3.05 -10.48
N LEU A 163 -10.85 -2.77 -11.71
CA LEU A 163 -11.28 -1.45 -12.16
C LEU A 163 -12.76 -1.45 -12.52
N GLY A 164 -13.52 -0.53 -11.93
CA GLY A 164 -14.94 -0.29 -12.21
C GLY A 164 -15.14 0.64 -13.39
N GLY A 165 -16.13 0.35 -14.25
CA GLY A 165 -16.47 1.14 -15.45
C GLY A 165 -17.07 2.52 -15.19
N LYS A 166 -17.03 3.38 -16.21
CA LYS A 166 -17.46 4.80 -16.18
C LYS A 166 -18.86 5.04 -15.57
N HIS A 167 -18.87 6.03 -14.69
CA HIS A 167 -20.02 6.80 -14.21
C HIS A 167 -20.65 7.65 -15.32
N LYS A 168 -21.28 7.02 -16.32
CA LYS A 168 -22.08 7.76 -17.30
C LYS A 168 -23.28 8.42 -16.59
N ALA A 169 -23.82 9.48 -17.19
CA ALA A 169 -25.08 10.06 -16.74
C ALA A 169 -26.15 8.94 -16.65
N GLY A 170 -26.77 8.79 -15.47
CA GLY A 170 -27.75 7.73 -15.20
C GLY A 170 -27.19 6.44 -14.58
N PHE A 171 -25.92 6.39 -14.14
CA PHE A 171 -25.43 5.27 -13.33
C PHE A 171 -26.19 5.21 -11.99
N ASP A 172 -26.84 4.09 -11.72
CA ASP A 172 -27.68 3.83 -10.55
C ASP A 172 -26.89 3.50 -9.27
N GLY A 173 -25.56 3.46 -9.36
CA GLY A 173 -24.68 3.11 -8.26
C GLY A 173 -24.47 1.60 -8.10
N VAL A 174 -25.01 0.76 -9.00
CA VAL A 174 -24.93 -0.70 -8.93
C VAL A 174 -23.87 -1.23 -9.89
N TYR A 175 -22.84 -1.85 -9.34
CA TYR A 175 -21.80 -2.50 -10.15
C TYR A 175 -22.15 -3.94 -10.48
N LYS A 176 -22.00 -4.30 -11.75
CA LYS A 176 -22.13 -5.69 -12.21
C LYS A 176 -20.73 -6.29 -12.33
N LYS A 177 -20.54 -7.53 -11.85
CA LYS A 177 -19.25 -8.25 -11.97
C LYS A 177 -18.74 -8.29 -13.42
N THR A 178 -19.65 -8.40 -14.41
CA THR A 178 -19.34 -8.38 -15.85
C THR A 178 -18.77 -7.05 -16.37
N SER A 179 -18.89 -5.96 -15.59
CA SER A 179 -18.36 -4.63 -15.94
C SER A 179 -17.00 -4.33 -15.30
N VAL A 180 -16.45 -5.27 -14.53
CA VAL A 180 -15.15 -5.13 -13.87
C VAL A 180 -14.05 -5.53 -14.84
N LYS A 181 -13.05 -4.65 -14.98
CA LYS A 181 -11.82 -4.97 -15.69
C LYS A 181 -10.76 -5.38 -14.67
N VAL A 182 -10.20 -6.57 -14.82
CA VAL A 182 -9.05 -6.98 -14.02
C VAL A 182 -7.78 -6.59 -14.77
N LYS A 183 -6.90 -5.85 -14.12
CA LYS A 183 -5.58 -5.49 -14.64
C LYS A 183 -4.52 -6.07 -13.71
N SER A 184 -3.72 -6.97 -14.23
CA SER A 184 -2.51 -7.44 -13.57
C SER A 184 -1.30 -6.66 -14.08
N ILE A 185 -0.48 -6.18 -13.16
CA ILE A 185 0.85 -5.63 -13.43
C ILE A 185 1.83 -6.77 -13.18
N LEU A 186 2.50 -7.19 -14.25
CA LEU A 186 3.54 -8.19 -14.18
C LEU A 186 4.83 -7.58 -13.66
N GLN A 187 5.73 -8.42 -13.15
CA GLN A 187 7.05 -8.07 -12.71
C GLN A 187 7.86 -7.53 -13.90
N LYS A 188 7.85 -8.28 -15.01
CA LYS A 188 8.55 -7.95 -16.26
C LYS A 188 7.60 -7.46 -17.36
N GLY A 189 8.19 -6.93 -18.44
CA GLY A 189 7.49 -6.52 -19.65
C GLY A 189 7.01 -5.07 -19.67
N ASP A 190 6.46 -4.66 -20.81
CA ASP A 190 5.93 -3.30 -21.01
C ASP A 190 4.79 -3.02 -20.03
N GLY A 191 4.92 -1.93 -19.28
CA GLY A 191 3.98 -1.55 -18.24
C GLY A 191 4.12 -2.32 -16.93
N GLY A 192 5.08 -3.24 -16.79
CA GLY A 192 5.37 -4.00 -15.59
C GLY A 192 6.02 -3.19 -14.46
N PHE A 193 6.30 -3.86 -13.33
CA PHE A 193 6.94 -3.23 -12.17
C PHE A 193 8.39 -2.86 -12.41
N GLU A 194 9.20 -3.69 -13.08
CA GLU A 194 10.60 -3.36 -13.39
C GLU A 194 10.71 -2.14 -14.30
N GLU A 195 9.83 -2.04 -15.28
CA GLU A 195 9.80 -0.89 -16.19
C GLU A 195 9.38 0.39 -15.45
N TRP A 196 8.35 0.30 -14.59
CA TRP A 196 7.95 1.42 -13.73
C TRP A 196 9.09 1.83 -12.81
N GLU A 197 9.76 0.87 -12.17
CA GLU A 197 10.86 1.12 -11.24
C GLU A 197 12.02 1.80 -11.97
N THR A 198 12.41 1.29 -13.14
CA THR A 198 13.43 1.89 -14.01
C THR A 198 13.09 3.35 -14.33
N LYS A 199 11.85 3.63 -14.74
CA LYS A 199 11.38 4.99 -15.05
C LYS A 199 11.30 5.91 -13.83
N ASN A 200 11.26 5.36 -12.61
CA ASN A 200 11.12 6.13 -11.37
C ASN A 200 12.41 6.14 -10.53
N GLN A 201 13.53 5.59 -11.01
CA GLN A 201 14.76 5.44 -10.24
C GLN A 201 15.24 6.74 -9.58
N GLU A 202 15.26 7.86 -10.31
CA GLU A 202 15.66 9.16 -9.74
C GLU A 202 14.76 9.56 -8.56
N SER A 203 13.44 9.38 -8.68
CA SER A 203 12.49 9.70 -7.61
C SER A 203 12.62 8.74 -6.43
N LEU A 204 12.89 7.47 -6.69
CA LEU A 204 13.13 6.46 -5.65
C LEU A 204 14.42 6.76 -4.88
N GLN A 205 15.49 7.16 -5.56
CA GLN A 205 16.74 7.58 -4.92
C GLN A 205 16.55 8.83 -4.07
N LYS A 206 15.81 9.85 -4.56
CA LYS A 206 15.45 11.02 -3.76
C LYS A 206 14.60 10.66 -2.55
N LEU A 207 13.67 9.72 -2.70
CA LEU A 207 12.87 9.21 -1.57
C LEU A 207 13.75 8.53 -0.53
N VAL A 208 14.66 7.65 -0.95
CA VAL A 208 15.64 7.00 -0.05
C VAL A 208 16.50 8.04 0.67
N ALA A 209 17.05 9.01 -0.05
CA ALA A 209 17.87 10.08 0.53
C ALA A 209 17.06 10.90 1.55
N LEU A 210 15.82 11.26 1.25
CA LEU A 210 14.92 11.95 2.17
C LEU A 210 14.72 11.13 3.46
N LEU A 211 14.44 9.84 3.33
CA LEU A 211 14.25 8.96 4.47
C LEU A 211 15.51 8.82 5.33
N GLN A 212 16.69 8.76 4.71
CA GLN A 212 17.98 8.77 5.43
C GLN A 212 18.20 10.10 6.18
N ILE A 213 17.90 11.23 5.55
CA ILE A 213 17.99 12.55 6.19
C ILE A 213 17.05 12.63 7.40
N LEU A 214 15.80 12.16 7.27
CA LEU A 214 14.85 12.14 8.39
C LEU A 214 15.37 11.27 9.55
N ARG A 215 15.95 10.11 9.25
CA ARG A 215 16.57 9.23 10.26
C ARG A 215 17.71 9.93 10.99
N GLN A 216 18.66 10.46 10.24
CA GLN A 216 19.84 11.14 10.80
C GLN A 216 19.45 12.35 11.67
N LYS A 217 18.49 13.15 11.22
CA LYS A 217 18.10 14.38 11.93
C LYS A 217 17.48 14.13 13.28
N ILE A 218 16.74 13.02 13.45
CA ILE A 218 16.15 12.70 14.74
C ILE A 218 17.17 11.99 15.64
N SER A 219 18.01 11.09 15.11
CA SER A 219 19.04 10.45 15.93
C SER A 219 20.02 11.44 16.56
N GLU A 220 20.42 12.49 15.82
CA GLU A 220 21.27 13.58 16.34
C GLU A 220 20.61 14.39 17.46
N GLY A 221 19.27 14.48 17.49
CA GLY A 221 18.53 15.27 18.47
C GLY A 221 18.05 14.51 19.70
N THR A 222 18.40 13.21 19.82
CA THR A 222 18.00 12.36 20.96
C THR A 222 19.16 12.08 21.93
N GLU A 223 20.35 12.67 21.68
CA GLU A 223 21.56 12.51 22.51
C GLU A 223 21.74 13.61 23.59
N ASP A 224 20.75 14.50 23.79
CA ASP A 224 20.71 15.52 24.85
C ASP A 224 19.70 15.16 25.96
#